data_AF-A0AAD0TDZ6-F1
#
_entry.id   AF-A0AAD0TDZ6-F1
#
_cell.length_a   1.000
_cell.length_b   1.000
_cell.length_c   1.000
_cell.angle_alpha   90.00
_cell.angle_beta   90.00
_cell.angle_gamma   90.00
#
_symmetry.space_group_name_H-M   'P 1'
#
loop_
_entity.id
_entity.type
_entity.pdbx_description
1 polymer ?
#
loop_
_entity_poly.entity_id
_entity_poly.type
_entity_poly.pdbx_seq_one_letter_code
_entity_poly.pdbx_strand_id
1 'polypeptide(L)'
;MKPTSEELILQVVSTCILIGTQGNWIPQLSLMPTYHSLSVYIYPQGYFDLPEVEQERIETARFSAYYTGRGSDLQGEAKQENGRQQLIDLLAWLQDFLSLTGEDAA
;
A
#
# COMPACT_ATOMS: atom_id res chain seq x y z
N MET A 1 -8.70 -1.50 -22.56
CA MET A 1 -9.64 -1.42 -21.42
C MET A 1 -8.92 -0.78 -20.24
N LYS A 2 -9.62 -0.03 -19.38
CA LYS A 2 -9.05 0.44 -18.10
C LYS A 2 -9.13 -0.70 -17.07
N PRO A 3 -8.12 -0.88 -16.19
CA PRO A 3 -8.18 -1.91 -15.16
C PRO A 3 -9.29 -1.61 -14.13
N THR A 4 -9.94 -2.65 -13.61
CA THR A 4 -10.94 -2.51 -12.55
C THR A 4 -10.29 -2.30 -11.19
N SER A 5 -11.07 -1.85 -10.20
CA SER A 5 -10.57 -1.72 -8.82
C SER A 5 -10.11 -3.07 -8.26
N GLU A 6 -10.80 -4.17 -8.58
CA GLU A 6 -10.43 -5.52 -8.15
C GLU A 6 -9.09 -5.96 -8.77
N GLU A 7 -8.90 -5.72 -10.06
CA GLU A 7 -7.62 -6.01 -10.75
C GLU A 7 -6.47 -5.23 -10.12
N LEU A 8 -6.70 -3.94 -9.80
CA LEU A 8 -5.69 -3.11 -9.14
C LEU A 8 -5.42 -3.56 -7.70
N ILE A 9 -6.44 -3.97 -6.93
CA ILE A 9 -6.25 -4.54 -5.58
C ILE A 9 -5.42 -5.82 -5.65
N LEU A 10 -5.70 -6.71 -6.61
CA LEU A 10 -4.89 -7.92 -6.82
C LEU A 10 -3.44 -7.59 -7.18
N GLN A 11 -3.20 -6.56 -7.98
CA GLN A 11 -1.85 -6.07 -8.26
C GLN A 11 -1.19 -5.54 -6.97
N VAL A 12 -1.90 -4.78 -6.13
CA VAL A 12 -1.35 -4.29 -4.84
C VAL A 12 -0.93 -5.45 -3.96
N VAL A 13 -1.79 -6.45 -3.80
CA VAL A 13 -1.50 -7.65 -3.01
C VAL A 13 -0.29 -8.40 -3.58
N SER A 14 -0.23 -8.57 -4.90
CA SER A 14 0.88 -9.26 -5.58
C SER A 14 2.21 -8.52 -5.37
N THR A 15 2.19 -7.19 -5.49
CA THR A 15 3.36 -6.34 -5.26
C THR A 15 3.85 -6.43 -3.82
N CYS A 16 2.94 -6.43 -2.83
CA CYS A 16 3.30 -6.64 -1.43
C CYS A 16 3.98 -8.00 -1.21
N ILE A 17 3.47 -9.07 -1.83
CA ILE A 17 4.12 -10.38 -1.74
C ILE A 17 5.55 -10.31 -2.30
N LEU A 18 5.75 -9.67 -3.46
CA LEU A 18 7.08 -9.51 -4.06
C LEU A 18 8.03 -8.72 -3.15
N ILE A 19 7.58 -7.59 -2.59
CA ILE A 19 8.36 -6.80 -1.61
C ILE A 19 8.80 -7.68 -0.44
N GLY A 20 7.87 -8.45 0.14
CA GLY A 20 8.16 -9.36 1.25
C GLY A 20 9.19 -10.44 0.90
N THR A 21 9.26 -10.88 -0.35
CA THR A 21 10.27 -11.86 -0.80
C THR A 21 11.67 -11.28 -0.97
N GLN A 22 11.84 -9.96 -1.02
CA GLN A 22 13.16 -9.32 -1.12
C GLN A 22 13.95 -9.39 0.20
N GLY A 23 13.27 -9.64 1.33
CA GLY A 23 13.89 -9.78 2.65
C GLY A 23 14.36 -8.47 3.31
N ASN A 24 14.14 -7.32 2.67
CA ASN A 24 14.48 -5.99 3.22
C ASN A 24 13.29 -5.35 3.95
N TRP A 25 12.07 -5.72 3.57
CA TRP A 25 10.84 -5.06 3.97
C TRP A 25 9.77 -6.08 4.32
N ILE A 26 8.92 -5.73 5.29
CA ILE A 26 7.76 -6.51 5.71
C ILE A 26 6.50 -5.69 5.38
N PRO A 27 5.80 -6.00 4.29
CA PRO A 27 4.54 -5.36 3.98
C PRO A 27 3.39 -5.94 4.83
N GLN A 28 2.60 -5.06 5.44
CA GLN A 28 1.34 -5.41 6.09
C GLN A 28 0.18 -4.74 5.35
N LEU A 29 -0.84 -5.53 5.03
CA LEU A 29 -1.98 -5.09 4.24
C LEU A 29 -3.26 -5.17 5.08
N SER A 30 -4.01 -4.08 5.11
CA SER A 30 -5.29 -3.96 5.82
C SER A 30 -6.38 -3.55 4.84
N LEU A 31 -7.25 -4.50 4.51
CA LEU A 31 -8.45 -4.26 3.71
C LEU A 31 -9.62 -4.00 4.65
N MET A 32 -10.26 -2.85 4.52
CA MET A 32 -11.41 -2.45 5.34
C MET A 32 -12.64 -2.26 4.44
N PRO A 33 -13.46 -3.30 4.24
CA PRO A 33 -14.63 -3.25 3.36
C PRO A 33 -15.63 -2.16 3.74
N THR A 34 -15.83 -1.94 5.04
CA THR A 34 -16.79 -0.94 5.58
C THR A 34 -16.43 0.49 5.17
N TYR A 35 -15.14 0.79 5.01
CA TYR A 35 -14.66 2.12 4.60
C TYR A 35 -14.23 2.16 3.14
N HIS A 36 -14.39 1.04 2.43
CA HIS A 36 -13.91 0.84 1.07
C HIS A 36 -12.45 1.27 0.90
N SER A 37 -11.63 0.96 1.89
CA SER A 37 -10.23 1.39 1.94
C SER A 37 -9.28 0.21 2.03
N LEU A 38 -8.16 0.36 1.34
CA LEU A 38 -7.00 -0.52 1.41
C LEU A 38 -5.84 0.29 1.97
N SER A 39 -5.27 -0.15 3.08
CA SER A 39 -4.05 0.44 3.64
C SER A 39 -2.91 -0.55 3.54
N VAL A 40 -1.74 -0.04 3.17
CA VAL A 40 -0.48 -0.78 3.21
C VAL A 40 0.49 -0.06 4.11
N TYR A 41 1.14 -0.84 4.97
CA TYR A 41 2.23 -0.43 5.84
C TYR A 41 3.47 -1.19 5.39
N ILE A 42 4.60 -0.51 5.29
CA ILE A 42 5.90 -1.13 5.01
C ILE A 42 6.80 -0.91 6.21
N TYR A 43 7.30 -2.02 6.77
CA TYR A 43 8.23 -2.04 7.90
C TYR A 43 9.60 -2.53 7.42
N PRO A 44 10.72 -2.06 7.99
CA PRO A 44 12.02 -2.68 7.75
C PRO A 44 12.06 -4.11 8.29
N GLN A 45 12.89 -4.96 7.70
CA GLN A 45 13.10 -6.31 8.20
C GLN A 45 13.58 -6.29 9.66
N GLY A 46 13.04 -7.19 10.50
CA GLY A 46 13.35 -7.26 11.92
C GLY A 46 12.60 -6.26 12.80
N TYR A 47 11.75 -5.39 12.23
CA TYR A 47 10.96 -4.42 13.00
C TYR A 47 10.16 -5.06 14.14
N PHE A 48 9.50 -6.20 13.88
CA PHE A 48 8.68 -6.89 14.88
C PHE A 48 9.48 -7.65 15.94
N ASP A 49 10.80 -7.76 15.78
CA ASP A 49 11.70 -8.36 16.77
C ASP A 49 12.25 -7.33 17.76
N LEU A 50 12.07 -6.03 17.46
CA LEU A 50 12.50 -4.93 18.32
C LEU A 50 11.59 -4.78 19.54
N PRO A 51 12.09 -4.26 20.68
CA PRO A 51 11.26 -3.80 21.78
C PRO A 51 10.27 -2.70 21.35
N GLU A 52 9.10 -2.62 21.98
CA GLU A 52 8.04 -1.65 21.65
C GLU A 52 8.53 -0.19 21.65
N VAL A 53 9.37 0.19 22.61
CA VAL A 53 9.98 1.54 22.70
C VAL A 53 10.88 1.88 21.51
N GLU A 54 11.45 0.87 20.85
CA GLU A 54 12.28 1.05 19.65
C GLU A 54 11.40 1.08 18.39
N GLN A 55 10.35 0.25 18.36
CA GLN A 55 9.34 0.28 17.29
C GLN A 55 8.65 1.63 17.17
N GLU A 56 8.32 2.28 18.30
CA GLU A 56 7.70 3.61 18.35
C GLU A 56 8.58 4.73 17.77
N ARG A 57 9.90 4.52 17.71
CA ARG A 57 10.86 5.51 17.19
C ARG A 57 11.08 5.38 15.69
N ILE A 58 10.66 4.29 15.08
CA ILE A 58 10.81 4.04 13.65
C ILE A 58 9.57 4.58 12.93
N GLU A 59 9.77 5.50 12.00
CA GLU A 59 8.70 5.98 11.14
C GLU A 59 8.29 4.87 10.16
N THR A 60 7.06 4.38 10.30
CA THR A 60 6.52 3.32 9.44
C THR A 60 5.89 3.94 8.20
N ALA A 61 6.34 3.53 7.03
CA ALA A 61 5.79 4.04 5.78
C ALA A 61 4.37 3.49 5.58
N ARG A 62 3.39 4.37 5.34
CA ARG A 62 1.98 4.00 5.21
C ARG A 62 1.33 4.73 4.04
N PHE A 63 0.54 4.01 3.26
CA PHE A 63 -0.35 4.58 2.26
C PHE A 63 -1.75 3.97 2.36
N SER A 64 -2.79 4.81 2.29
CA SER A 64 -4.19 4.36 2.32
C SER A 64 -4.92 4.84 1.06
N ALA A 65 -5.51 3.92 0.31
CA ALA A 65 -6.30 4.18 -0.89
C ALA A 65 -7.78 3.82 -0.64
N TYR A 66 -8.69 4.71 -1.06
CA TYR A 66 -10.14 4.47 -1.02
C TYR A 66 -10.61 3.96 -2.39
N TYR A 67 -10.79 2.66 -2.55
CA TYR A 67 -10.97 2.01 -3.87
C TYR A 67 -12.36 2.20 -4.49
N THR A 68 -13.32 2.76 -3.75
CA THR A 68 -14.59 3.28 -4.28
C THR A 68 -14.62 4.80 -4.41
N GLY A 69 -13.48 5.47 -4.21
CA GLY A 69 -13.33 6.93 -4.21
C GLY A 69 -13.72 7.61 -2.89
N ARG A 70 -13.12 8.78 -2.63
CA ARG A 70 -13.34 9.62 -1.44
C ARG A 70 -13.85 11.01 -1.84
N GLY A 71 -14.78 11.56 -1.06
CA GLY A 71 -15.36 12.89 -1.26
C GLY A 71 -16.88 12.82 -1.40
N SER A 72 -17.60 13.63 -0.61
CA SER A 72 -19.07 13.72 -0.65
C SER A 72 -19.61 14.20 -2.00
N ASP A 73 -18.77 14.92 -2.75
CA ASP A 73 -19.17 15.69 -3.91
C ASP A 73 -18.99 14.89 -5.22
N LEU A 74 -18.33 13.73 -5.15
CA LEU A 74 -18.13 12.85 -6.31
C LEU A 74 -19.24 11.80 -6.40
N GLN A 75 -19.83 11.67 -7.59
CA GLN A 75 -20.85 10.66 -7.87
C GLN A 75 -20.54 9.87 -9.15
N GLY A 76 -21.12 8.67 -9.23
CA GLY A 76 -21.03 7.81 -10.41
C GLY A 76 -19.60 7.53 -10.86
N GLU A 77 -19.37 7.71 -12.16
CA GLU A 77 -18.09 7.40 -12.82
C GLU A 77 -16.92 8.22 -12.24
N ALA A 78 -17.13 9.49 -11.87
CA ALA A 78 -16.07 10.32 -11.30
C ALA A 78 -15.56 9.78 -9.96
N LYS A 79 -16.47 9.19 -9.16
CA LYS A 79 -16.11 8.57 -7.88
C LYS A 79 -15.33 7.26 -8.10
N GLN A 80 -15.74 6.46 -9.08
CA GLN A 80 -15.02 5.23 -9.46
C GLN A 80 -13.63 5.54 -10.02
N GLU A 81 -13.52 6.55 -10.87
CA GLU A 81 -12.25 7.01 -11.43
C GLU A 81 -11.30 7.51 -10.34
N ASN A 82 -11.82 8.25 -9.35
CA ASN A 82 -11.05 8.66 -8.20
C ASN A 82 -10.53 7.46 -7.39
N GLY A 83 -11.36 6.43 -7.16
CA GLY A 83 -10.93 5.23 -6.47
C GLY A 83 -9.87 4.45 -7.23
N ARG A 84 -10.03 4.35 -8.56
CA ARG A 84 -9.05 3.74 -9.47
C ARG A 84 -7.71 4.49 -9.42
N GLN A 85 -7.74 5.81 -9.44
CA GLN A 85 -6.53 6.63 -9.35
C GLN A 85 -5.80 6.43 -8.03
N GLN A 86 -6.52 6.41 -6.90
CA GLN A 86 -5.89 6.16 -5.60
C GLN A 86 -5.21 4.79 -5.51
N LEU A 87 -5.75 3.76 -6.15
CA LEU A 87 -5.11 2.45 -6.23
C LEU A 87 -3.87 2.47 -7.13
N ILE A 88 -3.88 3.25 -8.21
CA ILE A 88 -2.71 3.46 -9.08
C ILE A 88 -1.60 4.19 -8.32
N ASP A 89 -1.95 5.22 -7.55
CA ASP A 89 -0.99 5.97 -6.75
C ASP A 89 -0.36 5.07 -5.67
N LEU A 90 -1.17 4.21 -5.03
CA LEU A 90 -0.68 3.19 -4.09
C LEU A 90 0.26 2.19 -4.78
N LEU A 91 -0.07 1.72 -5.99
CA LEU A 91 0.81 0.83 -6.75
C LEU A 91 2.14 1.49 -7.10
N ALA A 92 2.12 2.74 -7.56
CA ALA A 92 3.33 3.49 -7.87
C ALA A 92 4.21 3.63 -6.62
N TRP A 93 3.61 3.99 -5.49
CA TRP A 93 4.32 4.07 -4.21
C TRP A 93 4.95 2.73 -3.79
N LEU A 94 4.26 1.59 -4.02
CA LEU A 94 4.82 0.27 -3.73
C LEU A 94 5.98 -0.12 -4.67
N GLN A 95 5.97 0.35 -5.92
CA GLN A 95 7.04 0.07 -6.87
C GLN A 95 8.37 0.70 -6.46
N ASP A 96 8.35 1.79 -5.70
CA ASP A 96 9.57 2.38 -5.12
C ASP A 96 10.27 1.38 -4.19
N PHE A 97 9.52 0.63 -3.37
CA PHE A 97 10.08 -0.39 -2.47
C PHE A 97 10.61 -1.62 -3.20
N LEU A 98 10.05 -1.96 -4.37
CA LEU A 98 10.62 -3.02 -5.21
C LEU A 98 11.97 -2.60 -5.82
N SER A 99 12.15 -1.30 -6.06
CA SER A 99 13.35 -0.75 -6.72
C SER A 99 14.50 -0.51 -5.74
N LEU A 100 14.19 -0.35 -4.44
CA LEU A 100 15.16 -0.22 -3.36
C LEU A 100 15.77 -1.58 -3.02
N THR A 101 16.83 -1.97 -3.73
CA THR A 101 17.70 -3.09 -3.33
C THR A 101 18.67 -2.63 -2.24
N GLY A 102 19.04 -3.52 -1.32
CA GLY A 102 19.63 -3.23 0.00
C GLY A 102 20.95 -2.44 0.09
N GLU A 103 21.47 -1.87 -1.00
CA GLU A 103 22.60 -0.93 -0.99
C GLU A 103 22.18 0.54 -0.77
N ASP A 104 20.93 0.91 -1.10
CA ASP A 104 20.43 2.30 -0.95
C ASP A 104 19.72 2.57 0.39
N ALA A 105 19.70 1.59 1.29
CA ALA A 105 19.00 1.65 2.59
C ALA A 105 19.93 1.83 3.81
N ALA A 106 21.23 2.12 3.59
CA ALA A 106 22.25 2.27 4.62
C ALA A 106 22.57 3.75 4.93
#